data_AF-A0A377D3P5-F1
#
_entry.id   AF-A0A377D3P5-F1
#
_cell.length_a   1.000
_cell.length_b   1.000
_cell.length_c   1.000
_cell.angle_alpha   90.00
_cell.angle_beta   90.00
_cell.angle_gamma   90.00
#
_symmetry.space_group_name_H-M   'P 1'
#
loop_
_entity.id
_entity.type
_entity.pdbx_description
1 polymer ?
#
loop_
_entity_poly.entity_id
_entity_poly.type
_entity_poly.pdbx_seq_one_letter_code
_entity_poly.pdbx_strand_id
1 'polypeptide(L)'
;MNDGHRVDWMVNGLAGDALHKTGKGTLVVAGSGENPGTLNTGDGTVILAQKADAAGRVRAFSEVRIVSGRPVVVLQDSHQIEGDRIRWGYRGGTLDINGNDMTFHRLAAADEGAVLTSRAGSATVRLDFSPSGQKA
;
A
#
# COMPACT_ATOMS: atom_id res chain seq x y z
N MET A 1 9.39 -13.59 4.53
CA MET A 1 10.30 -13.79 3.37
C MET A 1 11.72 -13.46 3.80
N ASN A 2 12.67 -14.34 3.49
CA ASN A 2 14.07 -14.17 3.90
C ASN A 2 14.74 -13.02 3.13
N ASP A 3 15.79 -12.46 3.73
CA ASP A 3 16.57 -11.37 3.12
C ASP A 3 17.16 -11.81 1.77
N GLY A 4 17.25 -10.88 0.81
CA GLY A 4 17.70 -11.16 -0.56
C GLY A 4 16.75 -12.01 -1.42
N HIS A 5 15.66 -12.53 -0.87
CA HIS A 5 14.67 -13.30 -1.64
C HIS A 5 13.52 -12.43 -2.15
N ARG A 6 12.97 -12.87 -3.28
CA ARG A 6 11.82 -12.26 -3.94
C ARG A 6 10.77 -13.31 -4.26
N VAL A 7 9.49 -12.98 -4.06
CA VAL A 7 8.34 -13.79 -4.49
C VAL A 7 7.38 -12.91 -5.26
N ASP A 8 7.02 -13.34 -6.46
CA ASP A 8 5.90 -12.77 -7.21
C ASP A 8 4.62 -13.52 -6.83
N TRP A 9 3.65 -12.79 -6.29
CA TRP A 9 2.40 -13.30 -5.76
C TRP A 9 1.25 -12.86 -6.63
N MET A 10 0.66 -13.83 -7.34
CA MET A 10 -0.32 -13.56 -8.40
C MET A 10 -1.75 -13.98 -8.03
N VAL A 11 -2.00 -14.23 -6.74
CA VAL A 11 -3.29 -14.73 -6.23
C VAL A 11 -3.95 -13.68 -5.35
N ASN A 12 -5.23 -13.39 -5.60
CA ASN A 12 -6.01 -12.47 -4.77
C ASN A 12 -6.34 -13.10 -3.41
N GLY A 13 -6.55 -12.26 -2.40
CA GLY A 13 -7.09 -12.65 -1.11
C GLY A 13 -8.63 -12.67 -1.12
N LEU A 14 -9.20 -12.83 0.08
CA LEU A 14 -10.64 -12.86 0.30
C LEU A 14 -11.09 -11.63 1.10
N ALA A 15 -12.33 -11.19 0.89
CA ALA A 15 -12.93 -10.14 1.71
C ALA A 15 -12.94 -10.56 3.18
N GLY A 16 -12.52 -9.67 4.08
CA GLY A 16 -12.43 -9.95 5.51
C GLY A 16 -11.17 -10.69 5.95
N ASP A 17 -10.30 -11.08 5.00
CA ASP A 17 -8.99 -11.67 5.29
C ASP A 17 -7.84 -10.64 5.20
N ALA A 18 -6.79 -10.90 5.96
CA ALA A 18 -5.59 -10.08 5.98
C ALA A 18 -4.36 -10.90 5.63
N LEU A 19 -3.71 -10.56 4.52
CA LEU A 19 -2.37 -11.07 4.22
C LEU A 19 -1.36 -10.40 5.16
N HIS A 20 -0.63 -11.21 5.92
CA HIS A 20 0.44 -10.72 6.79
C HIS A 20 1.81 -10.91 6.14
N LYS A 21 2.49 -9.80 5.80
CA LYS A 21 3.85 -9.83 5.25
C LYS A 21 4.89 -9.47 6.30
N THR A 22 5.82 -10.39 6.54
CA THR A 22 7.01 -10.22 7.40
C THR A 22 8.27 -10.75 6.73
N GLY A 23 9.41 -10.55 7.40
CA GLY A 23 10.76 -10.86 6.92
C GLY A 23 11.26 -9.89 5.85
N LYS A 24 12.58 -9.70 5.80
CA LYS A 24 13.29 -8.66 5.04
C LYS A 24 13.17 -8.76 3.51
N GLY A 25 12.77 -9.91 2.98
CA GLY A 25 12.62 -10.11 1.53
C GLY A 25 11.50 -9.30 0.88
N THR A 26 11.43 -9.38 -0.45
CA THR A 26 10.50 -8.64 -1.30
C THR A 26 9.32 -9.50 -1.73
N LEU A 27 8.10 -9.03 -1.47
CA LEU A 27 6.86 -9.56 -2.04
C LEU A 27 6.40 -8.64 -3.17
N VAL A 28 6.11 -9.18 -4.34
CA VAL A 28 5.51 -8.41 -5.44
C VAL A 28 4.12 -8.92 -5.71
N VAL A 29 3.13 -8.05 -5.52
CA VAL A 29 1.72 -8.38 -5.71
C VAL A 29 1.38 -8.09 -7.16
N ALA A 30 1.22 -9.14 -7.95
CA ALA A 30 1.11 -9.11 -9.41
C ALA A 30 -0.08 -9.94 -9.91
N GLY A 31 -1.15 -10.00 -9.13
CA GLY A 31 -2.43 -10.61 -9.53
C GLY A 31 -3.17 -9.76 -10.56
N SER A 32 -4.42 -10.13 -10.84
CA SER A 32 -5.29 -9.43 -11.78
C SER A 32 -6.63 -9.09 -11.13
N GLY A 33 -7.20 -7.96 -11.53
CA GLY A 33 -8.50 -7.48 -11.04
C GLY A 33 -8.40 -6.77 -9.69
N GLU A 34 -9.56 -6.66 -9.05
CA GLU A 34 -9.66 -6.13 -7.69
C GLU A 34 -9.48 -7.24 -6.66
N ASN A 35 -8.46 -7.09 -5.82
CA ASN A 35 -8.27 -7.94 -4.67
C ASN A 35 -9.11 -7.41 -3.48
N PRO A 36 -10.07 -8.20 -2.95
CA PRO A 36 -10.89 -7.77 -1.83
C PRO A 36 -10.20 -7.91 -0.46
N GLY A 37 -9.09 -8.64 -0.38
CA GLY A 37 -8.33 -8.82 0.86
C GLY A 37 -7.58 -7.58 1.30
N THR A 38 -7.11 -7.58 2.55
CA THR A 38 -6.28 -6.52 3.14
C THR A 38 -4.82 -6.96 3.27
N LEU A 39 -3.90 -6.01 3.42
CA LEU A 39 -2.48 -6.26 3.67
C LEU A 39 -2.05 -5.62 4.99
N ASN A 40 -1.44 -6.42 5.87
CA ASN A 40 -0.69 -5.95 7.03
C ASN A 40 0.80 -6.24 6.81
N THR A 41 1.61 -5.21 6.59
CA THR A 41 3.05 -5.37 6.37
C THR A 41 3.86 -4.85 7.55
N GLY A 42 4.80 -5.68 8.02
CA GLY A 42 5.63 -5.38 9.18
C GLY A 42 7.13 -5.50 8.93
N ASP A 43 7.58 -5.92 7.75
CA ASP A 43 9.02 -5.97 7.42
C ASP A 43 9.28 -6.16 5.92
N GLY A 44 10.48 -5.79 5.49
CA GLY A 44 10.94 -5.91 4.11
C GLY A 44 10.15 -5.05 3.12
N THR A 45 10.14 -5.46 1.86
CA THR A 45 9.52 -4.69 0.77
C THR A 45 8.26 -5.37 0.27
N VAL A 46 7.22 -4.57 0.00
CA VAL A 46 6.06 -4.97 -0.79
C VAL A 46 5.96 -4.05 -2.00
N ILE A 47 5.93 -4.61 -3.21
CA ILE A 47 5.66 -3.86 -4.44
C ILE A 47 4.24 -4.18 -4.87
N LEU A 48 3.38 -3.17 -4.92
CA LEU A 48 2.02 -3.29 -5.44
C LEU A 48 2.08 -3.07 -6.96
N ALA A 49 1.88 -4.14 -7.73
CA ALA A 49 1.95 -4.19 -9.19
C ALA A 49 0.80 -5.03 -9.78
N GLN A 50 -0.37 -4.92 -9.15
CA GLN A 50 -1.61 -5.57 -9.58
C GLN A 50 -1.98 -5.11 -10.98
N LYS A 51 -2.45 -6.05 -11.81
CA LYS A 51 -2.82 -5.80 -13.20
C LYS A 51 -4.33 -5.66 -13.34
N ALA A 52 -4.76 -4.91 -14.35
CA ALA A 52 -6.17 -4.87 -14.71
C ALA A 52 -6.69 -6.26 -15.13
N ASP A 53 -7.97 -6.53 -14.83
CA ASP A 53 -8.68 -7.65 -15.42
C ASP A 53 -9.26 -7.30 -16.81
N ALA A 54 -9.99 -8.25 -17.42
CA ALA A 54 -10.62 -8.05 -18.73
C ALA A 54 -11.66 -6.91 -18.76
N ALA A 55 -12.16 -6.48 -17.60
CA ALA A 55 -13.09 -5.35 -17.46
C ALA A 55 -12.36 -4.04 -17.12
N GLY A 56 -11.03 -4.03 -17.09
CA GLY A 56 -10.21 -2.86 -16.77
C GLY A 56 -10.13 -2.55 -15.27
N ARG A 57 -10.63 -3.44 -14.40
CA ARG A 57 -10.62 -3.21 -12.95
C ARG A 57 -9.28 -3.60 -12.36
N VAL A 58 -8.75 -2.79 -11.46
CA VAL A 58 -7.48 -3.05 -10.78
C VAL A 58 -7.54 -2.45 -9.37
N ARG A 59 -7.16 -3.24 -8.37
CA ARG A 59 -6.83 -2.78 -7.02
C ARG A 59 -6.04 -3.87 -6.30
N ALA A 60 -4.87 -3.53 -5.76
CA ALA A 60 -3.97 -4.49 -5.15
C ALA A 60 -4.48 -5.05 -3.81
N PHE A 61 -5.14 -4.21 -3.00
CA PHE A 61 -5.81 -4.59 -1.74
C PHE A 61 -6.94 -3.61 -1.39
N SER A 62 -7.89 -4.04 -0.56
CA SER A 62 -8.95 -3.17 -0.04
C SER A 62 -8.49 -2.22 1.08
N GLU A 63 -7.39 -2.55 1.77
CA GLU A 63 -6.67 -1.71 2.74
C GLU A 63 -5.21 -2.18 2.84
N VAL A 64 -4.28 -1.24 3.06
CA VAL A 64 -2.87 -1.52 3.39
C VAL A 64 -2.52 -0.87 4.73
N ARG A 65 -2.05 -1.67 5.67
CA ARG A 65 -1.55 -1.23 6.98
C ARG A 65 -0.04 -1.45 7.08
N ILE A 66 0.70 -0.37 7.33
CA ILE A 66 2.16 -0.31 7.42
C ILE A 66 2.54 -0.14 8.89
N VAL A 67 3.29 -1.08 9.46
CA VAL A 67 3.65 -1.07 10.89
C VAL A 67 5.11 -1.42 11.16
N SER A 68 5.55 -1.11 12.38
CA SER A 68 6.87 -1.38 12.97
C SER A 68 8.05 -0.52 12.51
N GLY A 69 7.85 0.35 11.51
CA GLY A 69 8.89 1.24 10.97
C GLY A 69 9.87 0.58 10.01
N ARG A 70 9.86 -0.75 9.93
CA ARG A 70 10.74 -1.55 9.06
C ARG A 70 10.32 -1.68 7.59
N PRO A 71 9.02 -1.76 7.25
CA PRO A 71 8.64 -2.09 5.88
C PRO A 71 8.66 -0.87 4.95
N VAL A 72 8.84 -1.18 3.66
CA VAL A 72 8.61 -0.26 2.53
C VAL A 72 7.51 -0.86 1.64
N VAL A 73 6.46 -0.08 1.37
CA VAL A 73 5.47 -0.37 0.34
C VAL A 73 5.76 0.51 -0.87
N VAL A 74 5.86 -0.06 -2.06
CA VAL A 74 6.14 0.66 -3.32
C VAL A 74 4.93 0.55 -4.24
N LEU A 75 4.48 1.67 -4.81
CA LEU A 75 3.43 1.68 -5.83
C LEU A 75 4.06 1.58 -7.22
N GLN A 76 3.73 0.54 -7.99
CA GLN A 76 4.19 0.43 -9.37
C GLN A 76 3.54 1.48 -10.28
N ASP A 77 2.27 1.81 -10.01
CA ASP A 77 1.49 2.85 -10.69
C ASP A 77 0.42 3.43 -9.74
N SER A 78 -0.32 4.46 -10.20
CA SER A 78 -1.35 5.16 -9.42
C SER A 78 -2.67 4.40 -9.25
N HIS A 79 -2.88 3.25 -9.90
CA HIS A 79 -4.13 2.49 -9.84
C HIS A 79 -4.11 1.37 -8.79
N GLN A 80 -2.99 1.22 -8.08
CA GLN A 80 -2.79 0.12 -7.15
C GLN A 80 -3.69 0.20 -5.91
N ILE A 81 -3.86 1.40 -5.35
CA ILE A 81 -4.66 1.63 -4.15
C ILE A 81 -4.95 3.14 -3.98
N GLU A 82 -6.14 3.46 -3.50
CA GLU A 82 -6.53 4.82 -3.14
C GLU A 82 -5.84 5.29 -1.85
N GLY A 83 -5.46 6.57 -1.75
CA GLY A 83 -4.72 7.08 -0.57
C GLY A 83 -5.47 6.92 0.76
N ASP A 84 -6.80 7.02 0.72
CA ASP A 84 -7.65 6.83 1.89
C ASP A 84 -7.75 5.38 2.35
N ARG A 85 -7.11 4.42 1.67
CA ARG A 85 -7.03 3.01 2.08
C ARG A 85 -5.67 2.64 2.66
N ILE A 86 -4.80 3.62 2.88
CA ILE A 86 -3.49 3.42 3.50
C ILE A 86 -3.54 3.87 4.96
N ARG A 87 -2.95 3.05 5.82
CA ARG A 87 -2.81 3.35 7.26
C ARG A 87 -1.39 3.07 7.71
N TRP A 88 -0.77 4.03 8.37
CA TRP A 88 0.44 3.81 9.16
C TRP A 88 0.01 3.56 10.61
N GLY A 89 0.23 2.34 11.09
CA GLY A 89 -0.01 1.97 12.48
C GLY A 89 1.21 2.24 13.36
N TYR A 90 1.34 1.48 14.46
CA TYR A 90 2.43 1.66 15.43
C TYR A 90 3.82 1.65 14.75
N ARG A 91 4.59 2.72 14.95
CA ARG A 91 5.90 3.03 14.35
C ARG A 91 5.89 3.16 12.82
N GLY A 92 4.72 3.13 12.19
CA GLY A 92 4.54 3.29 10.75
C GLY A 92 5.47 2.43 9.89
N GLY A 93 6.17 3.09 8.97
CA GLY A 93 6.98 2.54 7.89
C GLY A 93 6.87 3.46 6.66
N THR A 94 7.45 3.03 5.53
CA THR A 94 7.51 3.87 4.33
C THR A 94 6.47 3.45 3.29
N LEU A 95 5.68 4.41 2.81
CA LEU A 95 5.03 4.35 1.51
C LEU A 95 5.89 5.13 0.49
N ASP A 96 6.37 4.42 -0.52
CA ASP A 96 7.04 5.00 -1.69
C ASP A 96 6.05 5.05 -2.85
N ILE A 97 5.54 6.25 -3.14
CA ILE A 97 4.62 6.48 -4.27
C ILE A 97 5.36 6.45 -5.61
N ASN A 98 6.69 6.41 -5.60
CA ASN A 98 7.50 6.01 -6.75
C ASN A 98 7.22 6.80 -8.05
N GLY A 99 7.03 8.12 -7.93
CA GLY A 99 6.72 9.02 -9.04
C GLY A 99 5.23 9.13 -9.40
N ASN A 100 4.35 8.43 -8.67
CA ASN A 100 2.91 8.48 -8.91
C ASN A 100 2.25 9.61 -8.10
N ASP A 101 1.44 10.42 -8.78
CA ASP A 101 0.57 11.39 -8.12
C ASP A 101 -0.45 10.69 -7.23
N MET A 102 -0.76 11.31 -6.10
CA MET A 102 -1.64 10.71 -5.11
C MET A 102 -2.49 11.76 -4.41
N THR A 103 -3.76 11.45 -4.20
CA THR A 103 -4.68 12.29 -3.42
C THR A 103 -5.06 11.58 -2.12
N PHE A 104 -5.03 12.33 -1.02
CA PHE A 104 -5.48 11.91 0.29
C PHE A 104 -6.57 12.85 0.79
N HIS A 105 -7.72 12.30 1.18
CA HIS A 105 -8.78 13.03 1.89
C HIS A 105 -8.67 12.83 3.40
N ARG A 106 -7.87 11.85 3.83
CA ARG A 106 -7.42 11.66 5.21
C ARG A 106 -6.00 11.11 5.26
N LEU A 107 -5.26 11.43 6.32
CA LEU A 107 -4.00 10.76 6.66
C LEU A 107 -4.20 9.94 7.94
N ALA A 108 -4.26 8.61 7.82
CA ALA A 108 -4.23 7.73 8.98
C ALA A 108 -2.78 7.39 9.35
N ALA A 109 -2.10 8.36 9.96
CA ALA A 109 -0.76 8.21 10.50
C ALA A 109 -0.81 8.21 12.04
N ALA A 110 -0.47 7.08 12.66
CA ALA A 110 -0.54 6.92 14.11
C ALA A 110 0.55 7.69 14.87
N ASP A 111 1.74 7.81 14.28
CA ASP A 111 2.90 8.43 14.90
C ASP A 111 3.90 8.93 13.82
N GLU A 112 5.01 9.51 14.28
CA GLU A 112 6.09 10.04 13.44
C GLU A 112 6.78 9.00 12.54
N GLY A 113 6.55 7.70 12.78
CA GLY A 113 7.08 6.64 11.93
C GLY A 113 6.39 6.53 10.57
N ALA A 114 5.31 7.29 10.34
CA ALA A 114 4.65 7.37 9.04
C ALA A 114 5.50 8.15 8.03
N VAL A 115 6.09 7.45 7.06
CA VAL A 115 6.90 8.06 6.01
C VAL A 115 6.20 7.94 4.66
N LEU A 116 6.06 9.07 3.97
CA LEU A 116 5.62 9.17 2.58
C LEU A 116 6.79 9.71 1.75
N THR A 117 7.19 9.00 0.70
CA THR A 117 8.32 9.38 -0.16
C THR A 117 8.00 9.10 -1.63
N SER A 118 8.76 9.70 -2.53
CA SER A 118 8.78 9.34 -3.95
C SER A 118 10.23 9.21 -4.42
N ARG A 119 10.68 7.98 -4.74
CA ARG A 119 12.10 7.73 -5.07
C ARG A 119 12.43 7.73 -6.57
N ALA A 120 11.51 7.31 -7.44
CA ALA A 120 11.78 7.23 -8.89
C ALA A 120 11.61 8.56 -9.65
N GLY A 121 10.95 9.56 -9.05
CA GLY A 121 10.74 10.85 -9.68
C GLY A 121 9.89 11.80 -8.85
N SER A 122 9.71 13.03 -9.34
CA SER A 122 8.77 13.98 -8.73
C SER A 122 7.35 13.45 -8.83
N ALA A 123 6.58 13.67 -7.77
CA ALA A 123 5.16 13.33 -7.69
C ALA A 123 4.41 14.44 -6.97
N THR A 124 3.15 14.62 -7.31
CA THR A 124 2.23 15.55 -6.65
C THR A 124 1.42 14.81 -5.61
N VAL A 125 1.55 15.22 -4.35
CA VAL A 125 0.68 14.78 -3.27
C VAL A 125 -0.36 15.87 -3.03
N ARG A 126 -1.62 15.57 -3.32
CA ARG A 126 -2.76 16.45 -3.02
C ARG A 126 -3.37 16.03 -1.69
N LEU A 127 -3.37 16.96 -0.73
CA LEU A 127 -4.07 16.81 0.54
C LEU A 127 -5.39 17.56 0.45
N ASP A 128 -6.48 16.84 0.24
CA ASP A 128 -7.82 17.38 0.03
C ASP A 128 -8.72 17.05 1.22
N PHE A 129 -8.34 17.58 2.39
CA PHE A 129 -9.03 17.30 3.63
C PHE A 129 -10.34 18.10 3.70
N SER A 130 -11.45 17.39 3.86
CA SER A 130 -12.73 18.03 4.18
C SER A 130 -12.76 18.42 5.66
N PRO A 131 -13.38 19.56 6.03
CA PRO A 131 -13.61 19.90 7.43
C PRO A 131 -14.37 18.77 8.13
N SER A 132 -13.86 18.33 9.28
CA SER A 132 -14.45 17.24 10.07
C SER A 132 -15.90 17.55 10.44
N GLY A 133 -16.85 16.87 9.80
CA GLY A 133 -18.28 17.15 9.96
C GLY A 133 -19.23 16.14 9.33
N GLN A 134 -18.86 14.87 9.15
CA GLN A 134 -19.79 13.78 8.86
C GLN A 134 -19.24 12.44 9.38
N LYS A 135 -20.15 11.64 9.93
CA LYS A 135 -19.96 10.67 11.02
C LYS A 135 -19.07 9.46 10.70
N ALA A 136 -18.47 8.96 11.78
CA ALA A 136 -17.96 7.60 11.94
C ALA A 136 -19.04 6.54 11.66
#